data_AF-A0A943IEX4-F1
#
_entry.id   AF-A0A943IEX4-F1
#
_cell.length_a   1.000
_cell.length_b   1.000
_cell.length_c   1.000
_cell.angle_alpha   90.00
_cell.angle_beta   90.00
_cell.angle_gamma   90.00
#
_symmetry.space_group_name_H-M   'P 1'
#
loop_
_entity.id
_entity.type
_entity.pdbx_description
1 polymer ?
#
loop_
_entity_poly.entity_id
_entity_poly.type
_entity_poly.pdbx_seq_one_letter_code
_entity_poly.pdbx_strand_id
1 'polypeptide(L)'
;MKQLSWEEYYDGFYDWSPSTQKRYAGRLTGYGPAEEVWEIAQELECEDRAFAAKFVEKAFAGGVRFTPEQVLEMTDTVDKSLLGKIAGQTAVPFDRDQLEEIYLLIDDSAFERISRRAGIDIFEDEEPDFGLEDGILSYHSEKENHPTEMDQEAFAELARRVGIDAPRHQEPPSPPREKPGFFTLLAAALTGAGLADRARSQERRCNGDCANCPPHYGYRHGRWYYGKGHQYGCEFGGNKGDGSLD
;
A
#
# COMPACT_ATOMS: atom_id res chain seq x y z
N MET A 1 -14.44 19.53 -40.30
CA MET A 1 -12.98 19.21 -40.31
C MET A 1 -12.79 17.92 -41.07
N LYS A 2 -11.69 17.75 -41.82
CA LYS A 2 -11.42 16.50 -42.56
C LYS A 2 -11.29 15.35 -41.55
N GLN A 3 -11.97 14.22 -41.78
CA GLN A 3 -11.78 13.03 -40.95
C GLN A 3 -10.38 12.44 -41.16
N LEU A 4 -9.88 11.67 -40.19
CA LEU A 4 -8.59 10.99 -40.26
C LEU A 4 -8.81 9.49 -40.04
N SER A 5 -8.17 8.68 -40.86
CA SER A 5 -8.12 7.23 -40.64
C SER A 5 -7.15 6.90 -39.49
N TRP A 6 -7.25 5.68 -38.95
CA TRP A 6 -6.29 5.21 -37.94
C TRP A 6 -4.87 5.12 -38.50
N GLU A 7 -4.70 4.53 -39.69
CA GLU A 7 -3.39 4.37 -40.36
C GLU A 7 -2.70 5.72 -40.57
N GLU A 8 -3.41 6.72 -41.13
CA GLU A 8 -2.86 8.07 -41.28
C GLU A 8 -2.50 8.72 -39.93
N TYR A 9 -3.23 8.39 -38.85
CA TYR A 9 -2.97 8.92 -37.52
C TYR A 9 -1.73 8.29 -36.88
N TYR A 10 -1.63 6.96 -36.93
CA TYR A 10 -0.55 6.18 -36.35
C TYR A 10 0.78 6.49 -37.06
N ASP A 11 0.80 6.43 -38.40
CA ASP A 11 2.00 6.69 -39.20
C ASP A 11 2.59 8.09 -38.97
N GLY A 12 1.73 9.09 -38.76
CA GLY A 12 2.15 10.48 -38.57
C GLY A 12 2.33 10.90 -37.11
N PHE A 13 1.99 10.05 -36.13
CA PHE A 13 1.86 10.45 -34.73
C PHE A 13 3.15 11.07 -34.17
N TYR A 14 4.28 10.42 -34.40
CA TYR A 14 5.59 10.83 -33.89
C TYR A 14 6.19 12.05 -34.60
N ASP A 15 5.68 12.41 -35.78
CA ASP A 15 6.11 13.60 -36.52
C ASP A 15 5.39 14.89 -36.08
N TRP A 16 4.36 14.77 -35.25
CA TRP A 16 3.49 15.88 -34.86
C TRP A 16 3.82 16.44 -33.48
N SER A 17 3.50 17.73 -33.28
CA SER A 17 3.52 18.32 -31.94
C SER A 17 2.45 17.68 -31.03
N PRO A 18 2.65 17.64 -29.70
CA PRO A 18 1.65 17.08 -28.77
C PRO A 18 0.24 17.68 -28.91
N SER A 19 0.17 18.99 -29.18
CA SER A 19 -1.10 19.68 -29.46
C SER A 19 -1.79 19.19 -30.74
N THR A 20 -1.01 18.84 -31.76
CA THR A 20 -1.50 18.33 -33.04
C THR A 20 -1.96 16.88 -32.89
N GLN A 21 -1.20 16.05 -32.18
CA GLN A 21 -1.60 14.67 -31.82
C GLN A 21 -2.99 14.65 -31.17
N LYS A 22 -3.19 15.40 -30.07
CA LYS A 22 -4.49 15.47 -29.36
C LYS A 22 -5.62 15.97 -30.26
N ARG A 23 -5.35 17.00 -31.08
CA ARG A 23 -6.33 17.55 -32.03
C ARG A 23 -6.72 16.52 -33.09
N TYR A 24 -5.78 15.70 -33.56
CA TYR A 24 -6.01 14.71 -34.60
C TYR A 24 -6.68 13.45 -34.07
N ALA A 25 -6.40 13.05 -32.83
CA ALA A 25 -7.13 11.98 -32.15
C ALA A 25 -8.64 12.28 -32.09
N GLY A 26 -9.03 13.54 -31.92
CA GLY A 26 -10.44 13.97 -31.99
C GLY A 26 -11.10 13.88 -33.37
N ARG A 27 -10.34 13.54 -34.43
CA ARG A 27 -10.78 13.42 -35.83
C ARG A 27 -10.75 11.97 -36.33
N LEU A 28 -10.41 11.02 -35.46
CA LEU A 28 -10.40 9.61 -35.78
C LEU A 28 -11.82 9.12 -36.07
N THR A 29 -11.94 8.34 -37.14
CA THR A 29 -13.19 7.67 -37.53
C THR A 29 -13.27 6.23 -37.05
N GLY A 30 -12.15 5.70 -36.57
CA GLY A 30 -12.01 4.36 -36.04
C GLY A 30 -10.63 4.21 -35.40
N TYR A 31 -10.39 3.04 -34.84
CA TYR A 31 -9.16 2.66 -34.17
C TYR A 31 -8.59 1.39 -34.81
N GLY A 32 -7.28 1.20 -34.68
CA GLY A 32 -6.58 0.03 -35.20
C GLY A 32 -6.50 -1.12 -34.18
N PRO A 33 -5.50 -2.00 -34.31
CA PRO A 33 -5.27 -3.09 -33.37
C PRO A 33 -4.94 -2.57 -31.97
N ALA A 34 -5.26 -3.39 -30.96
CA ALA A 34 -5.12 -3.01 -29.55
C ALA A 34 -3.68 -2.64 -29.17
N GLU A 35 -2.67 -3.30 -29.75
CA GLU A 35 -1.25 -3.01 -29.51
C GLU A 35 -0.87 -1.59 -29.91
N GLU A 36 -1.17 -1.19 -31.15
CA GLU A 36 -0.91 0.18 -31.64
C GLU A 36 -1.70 1.22 -30.85
N VAL A 37 -2.96 0.92 -30.53
CA VAL A 37 -3.80 1.82 -29.71
C VAL A 37 -3.20 2.00 -28.32
N TRP A 38 -2.68 0.94 -27.72
CA TRP A 38 -2.08 0.98 -26.39
C TRP A 38 -0.74 1.74 -26.39
N GLU A 39 0.11 1.52 -27.39
CA GLU A 39 1.34 2.28 -27.60
C GLU A 39 1.06 3.79 -27.65
N ILE A 40 0.10 4.21 -28.47
CA ILE A 40 -0.31 5.62 -28.57
C ILE A 40 -0.87 6.14 -27.23
N ALA A 41 -1.65 5.32 -26.51
CA ALA A 41 -2.21 5.73 -25.23
C ALA A 41 -1.13 6.00 -24.19
N GLN A 42 -0.09 5.16 -24.11
CA GLN A 42 1.06 5.36 -23.22
C GLN A 42 1.79 6.66 -23.56
N GLU A 43 2.01 6.94 -24.85
CA GLU A 43 2.73 8.14 -25.25
C GLU A 43 1.92 9.42 -24.97
N LEU A 44 0.59 9.34 -25.11
CA LEU A 44 -0.32 10.42 -24.71
C LEU A 44 -0.38 10.61 -23.18
N GLU A 45 -0.18 9.54 -22.40
CA GLU A 45 -0.24 9.59 -20.93
C GLU A 45 0.91 10.41 -20.35
N CYS A 46 2.11 10.30 -20.93
CA CYS A 46 3.26 11.11 -20.52
C CYS A 46 2.99 12.62 -20.56
N GLU A 47 2.14 13.05 -21.50
CA GLU A 47 1.77 14.45 -21.68
C GLU A 47 0.49 14.83 -20.91
N ASP A 48 -0.51 13.94 -20.89
CA ASP A 48 -1.83 14.19 -20.30
C ASP A 48 -2.61 12.89 -20.07
N ARG A 49 -2.41 12.33 -18.87
CA ARG A 49 -3.12 11.14 -18.39
C ARG A 49 -4.64 11.22 -18.55
N ALA A 50 -5.27 12.37 -18.29
CA ALA A 50 -6.72 12.50 -18.40
C ALA A 50 -7.20 12.41 -19.85
N PHE A 51 -6.37 12.87 -20.80
CA PHE A 51 -6.61 12.67 -22.23
C PHE A 51 -6.39 11.21 -22.64
N ALA A 52 -5.31 10.58 -22.18
CA ALA A 52 -5.02 9.16 -22.45
C ALA A 52 -6.14 8.25 -21.97
N ALA A 53 -6.66 8.44 -20.75
CA ALA A 53 -7.79 7.68 -20.23
C ALA A 53 -9.03 7.79 -21.13
N LYS A 54 -9.37 9.01 -21.59
CA LYS A 54 -10.47 9.24 -22.53
C LYS A 54 -10.22 8.64 -23.91
N PHE A 55 -8.96 8.60 -24.34
CA PHE A 55 -8.57 7.98 -25.59
C PHE A 55 -8.79 6.47 -25.55
N VAL A 56 -8.33 5.81 -24.48
CA VAL A 56 -8.58 4.37 -24.22
C VAL A 56 -10.07 4.07 -24.13
N GLU A 57 -10.84 4.87 -23.38
CA GLU A 57 -12.30 4.70 -23.27
C GLU A 57 -12.99 4.74 -24.64
N LYS A 58 -12.62 5.72 -25.49
CA LYS A 58 -13.17 5.83 -26.83
C LYS A 58 -12.74 4.70 -27.76
N ALA A 59 -11.49 4.25 -27.66
CA ALA A 59 -11.01 3.11 -28.43
C ALA A 59 -11.76 1.83 -28.06
N PHE A 60 -11.93 1.58 -26.77
CA PHE A 60 -12.73 0.48 -26.25
C PHE A 60 -14.19 0.52 -26.74
N ALA A 61 -14.83 1.70 -26.66
CA ALA A 61 -16.18 1.93 -27.19
C ALA A 61 -16.25 1.77 -28.72
N GLY A 62 -15.16 2.06 -29.43
CA GLY A 62 -14.98 1.85 -30.86
C GLY A 62 -14.77 0.39 -31.28
N GLY A 63 -14.73 -0.55 -30.32
CA GLY A 63 -14.62 -1.97 -30.59
C GLY A 63 -13.23 -2.57 -30.34
N VAL A 64 -12.26 -1.77 -29.89
CA VAL A 64 -10.93 -2.29 -29.52
C VAL A 64 -11.05 -3.20 -28.30
N ARG A 65 -10.37 -4.34 -28.35
CA ARG A 65 -10.36 -5.36 -27.29
C ARG A 65 -8.93 -5.63 -26.91
N PHE A 66 -8.56 -5.25 -25.69
CA PHE A 66 -7.21 -5.36 -25.17
C PHE A 66 -6.93 -6.77 -24.63
N THR A 67 -5.66 -7.15 -24.55
CA THR A 67 -5.22 -8.39 -23.90
C THR A 67 -5.21 -8.21 -22.37
N PRO A 68 -5.23 -9.29 -21.58
CA PRO A 68 -5.05 -9.20 -20.13
C PRO A 68 -3.80 -8.41 -19.71
N GLU A 69 -2.67 -8.62 -20.39
CA GLU A 69 -1.40 -7.94 -20.09
C GLU A 69 -1.55 -6.42 -20.25
N GLN A 70 -2.13 -5.98 -21.38
CA GLN A 70 -2.40 -4.56 -21.62
C GLN A 70 -3.35 -3.97 -20.57
N VAL A 71 -4.34 -4.74 -20.11
CA VAL A 71 -5.25 -4.29 -19.06
C VAL A 71 -4.53 -4.12 -17.72
N LEU A 72 -3.62 -5.03 -17.36
CA LEU A 72 -2.82 -4.91 -16.13
C LEU A 72 -1.91 -3.67 -16.18
N GLU A 73 -1.34 -3.36 -17.35
CA GLU A 73 -0.54 -2.14 -17.55
C GLU A 73 -1.38 -0.85 -17.47
N MET A 74 -2.68 -0.89 -17.79
CA MET A 74 -3.59 0.26 -17.77
C MET A 74 -3.99 0.75 -16.37
N THR A 75 -3.56 0.07 -15.31
CA THR A 75 -4.03 0.29 -13.92
C THR A 75 -3.74 1.70 -13.40
N ASP A 76 -2.68 2.34 -13.87
CA ASP A 76 -2.33 3.73 -13.54
C ASP A 76 -2.90 4.78 -14.53
N THR A 77 -3.41 4.33 -15.68
CA THR A 77 -3.93 5.21 -16.74
C THR A 77 -5.42 5.46 -16.60
N VAL A 78 -6.20 4.42 -16.28
CA VAL A 78 -7.68 4.47 -16.22
C VAL A 78 -8.21 4.23 -14.82
N ASP A 79 -9.41 4.74 -14.52
CA ASP A 79 -10.03 4.47 -13.23
C ASP A 79 -10.52 3.01 -13.11
N LYS A 80 -10.69 2.58 -11.86
CA LYS A 80 -11.16 1.24 -11.47
C LYS A 80 -12.42 0.77 -12.21
N SER A 81 -13.37 1.67 -12.47
CA SER A 81 -14.62 1.34 -13.14
C SER A 81 -14.41 1.07 -14.62
N LEU A 82 -13.62 1.91 -15.30
CA LEU A 82 -13.25 1.69 -16.69
C LEU A 82 -12.37 0.44 -16.85
N LEU A 83 -11.39 0.24 -15.96
CA LEU A 83 -10.54 -0.94 -15.94
C LEU A 83 -11.37 -2.23 -15.87
N GLY A 84 -12.31 -2.31 -14.93
CA GLY A 84 -13.19 -3.48 -14.78
C GLY A 84 -14.10 -3.73 -15.99
N LYS A 85 -14.50 -2.69 -16.73
CA LYS A 85 -15.25 -2.84 -17.99
C LYS A 85 -14.39 -3.41 -19.10
N ILE A 86 -13.15 -2.93 -19.24
CA ILE A 86 -12.21 -3.39 -20.25
C ILE A 86 -11.82 -4.84 -19.96
N ALA A 87 -11.46 -5.14 -18.71
CA ALA A 87 -11.11 -6.48 -18.23
C ALA A 87 -12.21 -7.51 -18.51
N GLY A 88 -13.48 -7.10 -18.34
CA GLY A 88 -14.64 -7.95 -18.64
C GLY A 88 -14.81 -8.33 -20.13
N GLN A 89 -14.09 -7.68 -21.03
CA GLN A 89 -14.19 -7.87 -22.48
C GLN A 89 -12.82 -8.05 -23.13
N THR A 90 -11.82 -8.56 -22.41
CA THR A 90 -10.52 -8.88 -23.03
C THR A 90 -10.66 -9.87 -24.18
N ALA A 91 -9.75 -9.80 -25.15
CA ALA A 91 -9.75 -10.68 -26.32
C ALA A 91 -9.66 -12.17 -25.92
N VAL A 92 -8.89 -12.49 -24.87
CA VAL A 92 -8.74 -13.82 -24.28
C VAL A 92 -9.06 -13.79 -22.78
N PRO A 93 -9.45 -14.91 -22.15
CA PRO A 93 -9.58 -14.99 -20.70
C PRO A 93 -8.26 -14.70 -19.99
N PHE A 94 -8.35 -14.24 -18.74
CA PHE A 94 -7.20 -14.11 -17.85
C PHE A 94 -6.74 -15.50 -17.39
N ASP A 95 -5.43 -15.69 -17.19
CA ASP A 95 -4.90 -16.84 -16.46
C ASP A 95 -4.97 -16.64 -14.94
N ARG A 96 -4.50 -17.64 -14.17
CA ARG A 96 -4.54 -17.61 -12.70
C ARG A 96 -3.71 -16.46 -12.13
N ASP A 97 -2.48 -16.30 -12.58
CA ASP A 97 -1.55 -15.28 -12.04
C ASP A 97 -2.08 -13.87 -12.34
N GLN A 98 -2.61 -13.65 -13.54
CA GLN A 98 -3.21 -12.38 -13.95
C GLN A 98 -4.49 -12.07 -13.16
N LEU A 99 -5.27 -13.09 -12.78
CA LEU A 99 -6.44 -12.91 -11.91
C LEU A 99 -6.02 -12.50 -10.50
N GLU A 100 -4.97 -13.10 -9.95
CA GLU A 100 -4.42 -12.71 -8.64
C GLU A 100 -3.97 -11.24 -8.64
N GLU A 101 -3.34 -10.79 -9.72
CA GLU A 101 -2.88 -9.40 -9.86
C GLU A 101 -4.05 -8.41 -9.98
N ILE A 102 -5.04 -8.70 -10.83
CA ILE A 102 -6.15 -7.76 -11.10
C ILE A 102 -7.18 -7.69 -9.96
N TYR A 103 -7.24 -8.69 -9.07
CA TYR A 103 -8.28 -8.83 -8.04
C TYR A 103 -8.47 -7.55 -7.20
N LEU A 104 -7.38 -6.92 -6.75
CA LEU A 104 -7.46 -5.71 -5.91
C LEU A 104 -7.64 -4.41 -6.72
N LEU A 105 -7.56 -4.49 -8.06
CA LEU A 105 -7.54 -3.34 -8.97
C LEU A 105 -8.89 -3.08 -9.62
N ILE A 106 -9.84 -4.03 -9.54
CA ILE A 106 -11.20 -3.92 -10.07
C ILE A 106 -12.26 -4.21 -9.01
N ASP A 107 -13.52 -3.90 -9.30
CA ASP A 107 -14.61 -4.17 -8.36
C ASP A 107 -14.90 -5.66 -8.29
N ASP A 108 -15.30 -6.17 -7.11
CA ASP A 108 -15.60 -7.58 -6.87
C ASP A 108 -16.58 -8.14 -7.91
N SER A 109 -17.63 -7.37 -8.24
CA SER A 109 -18.60 -7.77 -9.26
C SER A 109 -18.00 -7.90 -10.67
N ALA A 110 -16.96 -7.14 -10.99
CA ALA A 110 -16.22 -7.27 -12.24
C ALA A 110 -15.29 -8.48 -12.19
N PHE A 111 -14.59 -8.66 -11.07
CA PHE A 111 -13.72 -9.80 -10.83
C PHE A 111 -14.48 -11.13 -10.94
N GLU A 112 -15.61 -11.28 -10.25
CA GLU A 112 -16.46 -12.49 -10.30
C GLU A 112 -16.87 -12.86 -11.73
N ARG A 113 -17.14 -11.87 -12.59
CA ARG A 113 -17.50 -12.13 -13.99
C ARG A 113 -16.31 -12.63 -14.79
N ILE A 114 -15.12 -12.06 -14.56
CA ILE A 114 -13.90 -12.41 -15.30
C ILE A 114 -13.38 -13.78 -14.85
N SER A 115 -13.32 -14.03 -13.54
CA SER A 115 -12.98 -15.33 -12.96
C SER A 115 -13.91 -16.43 -13.45
N ARG A 116 -15.24 -16.19 -13.47
CA ARG A 116 -16.22 -17.14 -14.03
C ARG A 116 -16.02 -17.40 -15.52
N ARG A 117 -15.66 -16.38 -16.30
CA ARG A 117 -15.36 -16.51 -17.73
C ARG A 117 -14.09 -17.36 -17.95
N ALA A 118 -13.10 -17.22 -17.09
CA ALA A 118 -11.88 -18.02 -17.11
C ALA A 118 -12.10 -19.45 -16.58
N GLY A 119 -13.11 -19.66 -15.72
CA GLY A 119 -13.32 -20.93 -15.03
C GLY A 119 -12.28 -21.19 -13.94
N ILE A 120 -11.73 -20.13 -13.36
CA ILE A 120 -10.66 -20.18 -12.35
C ILE A 120 -11.15 -19.54 -11.07
N ASP A 121 -11.14 -20.29 -9.98
CA ASP A 121 -11.28 -19.77 -8.62
C ASP A 121 -9.86 -19.61 -8.02
N ILE A 122 -9.47 -18.36 -7.73
CA ILE A 122 -8.17 -18.06 -7.11
C ILE A 122 -8.19 -18.26 -5.59
N PHE A 123 -9.37 -18.47 -5.00
CA PHE A 123 -9.56 -18.72 -3.57
C PHE A 123 -9.78 -20.20 -3.26
N GLU A 124 -9.87 -21.06 -4.28
CA GLU A 124 -9.84 -22.49 -4.10
C GLU A 124 -8.41 -22.88 -3.69
N ASP A 125 -8.20 -23.06 -2.38
CA ASP A 125 -6.98 -23.61 -1.83
C ASP A 125 -6.77 -25.01 -2.46
N GLU A 126 -5.63 -25.24 -3.12
CA GLU A 126 -5.11 -26.62 -3.15
C GLU A 126 -4.95 -27.00 -1.69
N GLU A 127 -5.76 -27.94 -1.18
CA GLU A 127 -5.49 -28.50 0.13
C GLU A 127 -4.01 -28.92 0.11
N PRO A 128 -3.15 -28.33 0.94
CA PRO A 128 -1.80 -28.83 1.04
C PRO A 128 -1.94 -30.29 1.43
N ASP A 129 -1.45 -31.19 0.58
CA ASP A 129 -1.22 -32.59 0.91
C ASP A 129 -0.20 -32.63 2.04
N PHE A 130 -0.66 -32.30 3.25
CA PHE A 130 0.02 -32.56 4.48
C PHE A 130 -0.10 -34.06 4.72
N GLY A 131 0.71 -34.84 4.01
CA GLY A 131 1.09 -36.21 4.39
C GLY A 131 1.85 -36.24 5.73
N LEU A 132 1.46 -35.44 6.72
CA LEU A 132 2.11 -35.23 8.00
C LEU A 132 1.16 -35.48 9.19
N GLU A 133 0.14 -36.33 9.03
CA GLU A 133 -0.76 -36.68 10.14
C GLU A 133 -0.07 -37.45 11.30
N ASP A 134 1.14 -38.02 11.13
CA ASP A 134 1.77 -38.81 12.18
C ASP A 134 2.97 -38.16 12.91
N GLY A 135 3.36 -36.93 12.54
CA GLY A 135 4.62 -36.33 13.02
C GLY A 135 4.51 -35.25 14.11
N ILE A 136 3.37 -34.57 14.23
CA ILE A 136 3.26 -33.34 15.04
C ILE A 136 2.68 -33.61 16.45
N LEU A 137 1.99 -34.73 16.64
CA LEU A 137 1.44 -35.12 17.96
C LEU A 137 2.50 -35.61 18.96
N SER A 138 3.74 -35.85 18.55
CA SER A 138 4.83 -36.27 19.45
C SER A 138 5.54 -35.09 20.13
N TYR A 139 5.42 -33.86 19.62
CA TYR A 139 6.11 -32.70 20.21
C TYR A 139 5.43 -32.14 21.47
N HIS A 140 4.19 -32.58 21.76
CA HIS A 140 3.43 -32.12 22.92
C HIS A 140 3.24 -33.18 24.02
N SER A 141 3.82 -34.38 23.91
CA SER A 141 3.59 -35.45 24.89
C SER A 141 4.70 -35.64 25.94
N GLU A 142 5.86 -34.98 25.85
CA GLU A 142 7.00 -35.25 26.77
C GLU A 142 7.34 -34.11 27.75
N LYS A 143 6.48 -33.10 27.93
CA LYS A 143 6.68 -32.08 28.99
C LYS A 143 5.51 -31.91 29.95
N GLU A 144 4.70 -32.94 30.15
CA GLU A 144 3.89 -33.09 31.37
C GLU A 144 4.72 -33.68 32.52
N ASN A 145 5.79 -32.98 32.88
CA ASN A 145 6.40 -33.05 34.21
C ASN A 145 7.02 -31.69 34.48
N HIS A 146 6.13 -30.71 34.65
CA HIS A 146 6.49 -29.44 35.25
C HIS A 146 6.57 -29.66 36.77
N PRO A 147 7.75 -29.60 37.41
CA PRO A 147 7.76 -29.23 38.82
C PRO A 147 7.33 -27.76 38.82
N THR A 148 6.10 -27.53 39.24
CA THR A 148 5.56 -26.21 39.52
C THR A 148 6.49 -25.54 40.53
N GLU A 149 7.01 -24.37 40.15
CA GLU A 149 7.78 -23.43 40.98
C GLU A 149 9.19 -23.87 41.39
N MET A 150 10.18 -23.36 40.65
CA MET A 150 11.53 -23.14 41.21
C MET A 150 11.38 -22.20 42.42
N ASP A 151 11.82 -22.66 43.59
CA ASP A 151 11.63 -21.89 44.81
C ASP A 151 12.37 -20.54 44.73
N GLN A 152 11.73 -19.47 45.22
CA GLN A 152 12.27 -18.12 45.16
C GLN A 152 13.57 -17.96 45.99
N GLU A 153 13.80 -18.85 46.95
CA GLU A 153 14.97 -18.82 47.85
C GLU A 153 16.24 -19.33 47.13
N ALA A 154 16.11 -20.38 46.31
CA ALA A 154 17.16 -20.96 45.48
C ALA A 154 17.58 -19.99 44.37
N PHE A 155 16.62 -19.28 43.80
CA PHE A 155 16.91 -18.22 42.82
C PHE A 155 17.62 -17.03 43.47
N ALA A 156 17.18 -16.60 44.66
CA ALA A 156 17.81 -15.50 45.40
C ALA A 156 19.22 -15.85 45.90
N GLU A 157 19.45 -17.09 46.34
CA GLU A 157 20.77 -17.60 46.75
C GLU A 157 21.75 -17.66 45.56
N LEU A 158 21.27 -18.06 44.38
CA LEU A 158 22.06 -18.06 43.14
C LEU A 158 22.43 -16.62 42.72
N ALA A 159 21.48 -15.69 42.75
CA ALA A 159 21.71 -14.28 42.40
C ALA A 159 22.72 -13.61 43.33
N ARG A 160 22.68 -13.91 44.64
CA ARG A 160 23.66 -13.43 45.64
C ARG A 160 25.07 -13.98 45.38
N ARG A 161 25.19 -15.26 45.00
CA ARG A 161 26.49 -15.90 44.68
C ARG A 161 27.13 -15.35 43.42
N VAL A 162 26.33 -14.90 42.46
CA VAL A 162 26.80 -14.36 41.17
C VAL A 162 26.90 -12.83 41.18
N GLY A 163 26.54 -12.18 42.30
CA GLY A 163 26.71 -10.73 42.50
C GLY A 163 25.77 -9.87 41.67
N ILE A 164 24.60 -10.39 41.31
CA ILE A 164 23.60 -9.69 40.48
C ILE A 164 22.46 -9.22 41.40
N ASP A 165 22.27 -7.89 41.52
CA ASP A 165 21.11 -7.32 42.19
C ASP A 165 19.82 -7.73 41.44
N ALA A 166 18.88 -8.34 42.14
CA ALA A 166 17.63 -8.82 41.57
C ALA A 166 16.79 -7.65 41.01
N PRO A 167 16.31 -7.70 39.76
CA PRO A 167 15.50 -6.63 39.18
C PRO A 167 14.13 -6.57 39.86
N ARG A 168 13.69 -5.37 40.28
CA ARG A 168 12.29 -5.13 40.66
C ARG A 168 11.40 -5.34 39.43
N HIS A 169 10.35 -6.13 39.59
CA HIS A 169 9.31 -6.35 38.56
C HIS A 169 8.81 -5.01 38.01
N GLN A 170 9.05 -4.77 36.72
CA GLN A 170 8.24 -3.88 35.90
C GLN A 170 7.29 -4.78 35.11
N GLU A 171 5.98 -4.45 35.11
CA GLU A 171 5.03 -5.11 34.21
C GLU A 171 5.50 -4.96 32.75
N PRO A 172 5.42 -6.03 31.95
CA PRO A 172 5.75 -5.94 30.54
C PRO A 172 4.78 -4.98 29.83
N PRO A 173 5.27 -4.06 28.98
CA PRO A 173 4.40 -3.15 28.25
C PRO A 173 3.48 -3.94 27.31
N SER A 174 2.19 -3.60 27.31
CA SER A 174 1.18 -4.16 26.39
C SER A 174 1.62 -4.13 24.91
N PRO A 175 1.23 -5.14 24.10
CA PRO A 175 1.65 -5.24 22.70
C PRO A 175 1.20 -4.03 21.86
N PRO A 176 2.00 -3.59 20.86
CA PRO A 176 1.65 -2.46 20.02
C PRO A 176 0.44 -2.77 19.13
N ARG A 177 -0.53 -1.84 19.12
CA ARG A 177 -1.72 -1.91 18.25
C ARG A 177 -1.31 -1.79 16.77
N GLU A 178 -1.84 -2.66 15.93
CA GLU A 178 -1.73 -2.56 14.47
C GLU A 178 -2.34 -1.24 13.98
N LYS A 179 -1.71 -0.64 12.95
CA LYS A 179 -2.17 0.63 12.37
C LYS A 179 -3.47 0.38 11.58
N PRO A 180 -4.53 1.16 11.79
CA PRO A 180 -5.75 1.04 10.99
C PRO A 180 -5.48 1.37 9.53
N GLY A 181 -5.90 0.49 8.62
CA GLY A 181 -5.90 0.75 7.18
C GLY A 181 -6.90 1.83 6.77
N PHE A 182 -6.77 2.33 5.55
CA PHE A 182 -7.58 3.43 4.97
C PHE A 182 -9.10 3.27 5.16
N PHE A 183 -9.60 2.02 5.14
CA PHE A 183 -11.03 1.72 5.32
C PHE A 183 -11.52 1.83 6.78
N THR A 184 -10.64 1.67 7.77
CA THR A 184 -10.97 1.89 9.19
C THR A 184 -11.12 3.38 9.50
N LEU A 185 -10.37 4.25 8.79
CA LEU A 185 -10.48 5.70 8.89
C LEU A 185 -11.79 6.21 8.26
N LEU A 186 -12.23 5.59 7.16
CA LEU A 186 -13.50 5.90 6.50
C LEU A 186 -14.72 5.48 7.34
N ALA A 187 -14.63 4.33 8.03
CA ALA A 187 -15.66 3.88 8.96
C ALA A 187 -15.78 4.76 10.21
N ALA A 188 -14.67 5.29 10.75
CA ALA A 188 -14.67 6.16 11.93
C ALA A 188 -15.27 7.56 11.67
N ALA A 189 -15.18 8.06 10.44
CA ALA A 189 -15.76 9.34 10.03
C ALA A 189 -17.30 9.32 9.99
N LEU A 190 -17.91 8.14 9.81
CA LEU A 190 -19.37 7.97 9.83
C LEU A 190 -19.96 7.87 11.25
N THR A 191 -19.13 7.65 12.27
CA THR A 191 -19.57 7.41 13.65
C THR A 191 -19.03 8.41 14.69
N GLY A 192 -18.25 9.41 14.27
CA GLY A 192 -17.91 10.57 15.10
C GLY A 192 -17.09 10.29 16.37
N ALA A 193 -16.22 9.27 16.37
CA ALA A 193 -15.34 8.96 17.50
C ALA A 193 -13.87 9.23 17.14
N GLY A 194 -13.34 10.37 17.61
CA GLY A 194 -11.92 10.69 17.49
C GLY A 194 -11.14 10.28 18.73
N LEU A 195 -9.98 9.62 18.57
CA LEU A 195 -9.00 9.43 19.65
C LEU A 195 -7.56 9.56 19.13
N ALA A 196 -7.01 10.73 19.44
CA ALA A 196 -5.70 11.03 20.02
C ALA A 196 -4.49 10.08 19.80
N ASP A 197 -3.48 10.69 19.18
CA ASP A 197 -2.01 10.57 19.27
C ASP A 197 -1.33 9.42 20.03
N ARG A 198 -0.30 8.88 19.35
CA ARG A 198 0.80 8.11 19.93
C ARG A 198 2.13 8.62 19.38
N ALA A 199 3.04 9.00 20.26
CA ALA A 199 4.49 8.94 20.06
C ALA A 199 5.03 7.95 21.13
N ARG A 200 6.14 7.20 20.98
CA ARG A 200 7.46 7.55 20.44
C ARG A 200 8.38 6.30 20.47
N SER A 201 9.44 6.24 19.63
CA SER A 201 10.87 6.24 20.10
C SER A 201 11.87 5.69 19.06
N GLN A 202 12.83 6.53 18.68
CA GLN A 202 14.24 6.15 18.53
C GLN A 202 15.04 7.17 19.35
N GLU A 203 15.94 6.72 20.21
CA GLU A 203 16.64 7.56 21.17
C GLU A 203 17.53 8.62 20.50
N ARG A 204 17.13 9.89 20.63
CA ARG A 204 17.97 11.08 20.42
C ARG A 204 17.67 12.06 21.56
N ARG A 205 18.21 11.80 22.75
CA ARG A 205 18.03 12.70 23.90
C ARG A 205 18.83 13.99 23.66
N CYS A 206 18.16 15.15 23.69
CA CYS A 206 18.82 16.46 23.65
C CYS A 206 19.37 16.76 25.06
N ASN A 207 20.64 17.13 25.16
CA ASN A 207 21.37 17.31 26.42
C ASN A 207 21.12 18.67 27.10
N GLY A 208 20.09 19.41 26.68
CA GLY A 208 19.78 20.74 27.18
C GLY A 208 20.60 21.89 26.57
N ASP A 209 21.64 21.62 25.78
CA ASP A 209 22.33 22.64 24.97
C ASP A 209 21.68 22.76 23.59
N CYS A 210 20.67 23.63 23.51
CA CYS A 210 19.86 23.82 22.31
C CYS A 210 20.64 24.40 21.11
N ALA A 211 21.89 24.86 21.31
CA ALA A 211 22.73 25.36 20.22
C ALA A 211 23.26 24.24 19.31
N ASN A 212 23.37 23.00 19.81
CA ASN A 212 24.03 21.90 19.11
C ASN A 212 23.17 20.64 18.91
N CYS A 213 21.86 20.69 19.18
CA CYS A 213 21.01 19.51 19.01
C CYS A 213 20.82 19.14 17.50
N PRO A 214 20.83 17.84 17.14
CA PRO A 214 20.55 17.37 15.78
C PRO A 214 19.22 17.92 15.26
N PRO A 215 18.96 17.99 13.93
CA PRO A 215 17.69 18.52 13.43
C PRO A 215 16.49 17.80 14.06
N HIS A 216 15.58 18.57 14.66
CA HIS A 216 14.41 18.05 15.38
C HIS A 216 13.27 19.09 15.38
N TYR A 217 12.07 18.64 15.75
CA TYR A 217 10.88 19.47 15.76
C TYR A 217 10.76 20.26 17.08
N GLY A 218 10.41 21.55 16.96
CA GLY A 218 10.11 22.43 18.10
C GLY A 218 8.74 23.11 17.96
N TYR A 219 8.11 23.48 19.08
CA TYR A 219 6.78 24.09 19.11
C TYR A 219 6.81 25.55 19.60
N ARG A 220 6.30 26.49 18.80
CA ARG A 220 6.21 27.92 19.17
C ARG A 220 4.93 28.52 18.57
N HIS A 221 4.23 29.39 19.30
CA HIS A 221 3.07 30.13 18.79
C HIS A 221 2.00 29.26 18.10
N GLY A 222 1.73 28.06 18.63
CA GLY A 222 0.71 27.18 18.07
C GLY A 222 1.13 26.42 16.81
N ARG A 223 2.39 26.49 16.39
CA ARG A 223 2.90 25.86 15.16
C ARG A 223 4.17 25.07 15.41
N TRP A 224 4.32 23.97 14.67
CA TRP A 224 5.51 23.14 14.65
C TRP A 224 6.52 23.65 13.63
N TYR A 225 7.79 23.68 14.01
CA TYR A 225 8.89 24.12 13.16
C TYR A 225 10.00 23.07 13.13
N TYR A 226 10.61 22.87 11.95
CA TYR A 226 11.78 22.02 11.75
C TYR A 226 13.03 22.90 11.63
N GLY A 227 14.02 22.72 12.50
CA GLY A 227 15.21 23.57 12.49
C GLY A 227 16.29 23.14 13.48
N LYS A 228 17.39 23.88 13.48
CA LYS A 228 18.49 23.73 14.45
C LYS A 228 18.31 24.79 15.55
N GLY A 229 17.80 24.38 16.70
CA GLY A 229 17.60 25.23 17.88
C GLY A 229 16.15 25.70 18.08
N HIS A 230 15.61 25.42 19.26
CA HIS A 230 14.31 25.90 19.73
C HIS A 230 14.42 26.11 21.25
N GLN A 231 13.82 27.20 21.76
CA GLN A 231 13.93 27.57 23.18
C GLN A 231 12.76 27.06 24.04
N TYR A 232 11.69 26.56 23.41
CA TYR A 232 10.49 26.08 24.09
C TYR A 232 9.96 24.83 23.39
N GLY A 233 9.63 23.81 24.18
CA GLY A 233 8.96 22.59 23.71
C GLY A 233 9.82 21.76 22.77
N CYS A 234 10.82 21.07 23.33
CA CYS A 234 11.52 20.00 22.63
C CYS A 234 10.62 18.79 22.55
N GLU A 235 10.51 18.22 21.36
CA GLU A 235 9.83 16.96 21.21
C GLU A 235 10.44 15.90 22.16
N PHE A 236 11.75 15.90 22.41
CA PHE A 236 12.43 14.91 23.28
C PHE A 236 12.29 15.14 24.80
N GLY A 237 11.49 16.12 25.23
CA GLY A 237 11.28 16.43 26.65
C GLY A 237 12.47 17.18 27.25
N GLY A 238 12.29 18.46 27.56
CA GLY A 238 13.34 19.27 28.17
C GLY A 238 12.86 20.65 28.60
N ASN A 239 12.82 20.81 29.92
CA ASN A 239 12.59 21.97 30.79
C ASN A 239 11.22 22.66 30.73
N LYS A 240 10.53 22.65 31.89
CA LYS A 240 9.65 23.76 32.26
C LYS A 240 10.52 25.02 32.25
N GLY A 241 9.97 26.16 31.83
CA GLY A 241 10.73 27.42 31.73
C GLY A 241 11.26 27.98 33.07
N ASP A 242 11.41 27.15 34.11
CA ASP A 242 11.92 27.48 35.44
C ASP A 242 13.28 26.82 35.79
N GLY A 243 13.83 25.95 34.94
CA GLY A 243 15.16 25.38 35.14
C GLY A 243 15.22 24.11 36.00
N SER A 244 14.07 23.48 36.32
CA SER A 244 14.04 22.20 37.05
C SER A 244 13.99 20.97 36.11
N LEU A 245 14.86 20.00 36.38
CA LEU A 245 14.90 18.70 35.71
C LEU A 245 13.96 17.73 36.43
N ASP A 246 13.14 16.98 35.68
CA ASP A 246 12.61 15.68 36.13
C ASP A 246 13.60 14.58 35.75
#